data_AF-A0A924SJ61-F1
#
_entry.id   AF-A0A924SJ61-F1
#
_cell.length_a   1.000
_cell.length_b   1.000
_cell.length_c   1.000
_cell.angle_alpha   90.00
_cell.angle_beta   90.00
_cell.angle_gamma   90.00
#
_symmetry.space_group_name_H-M   'P 1'
#
loop_
_entity.id
_entity.type
_entity.pdbx_description
1 polymer ?
#
loop_
_entity_poly.entity_id
_entity_poly.type
_entity_poly.pdbx_seq_one_letter_code
_entity_poly.pdbx_strand_id
1 'polypeptide(L)' 'MHTDRNNLQVDLGSDLLLEVDFKWLMAGQGYAVDPDRMLSDRAYADTCLQCAQRSRCSALQDCALNLRQMLAQKQGLPLH' A
#
# COMPACT_ATOMS: atom_id res chain seq x y z
N MET A 1 -3.89 26.80 -26.17
CA MET A 1 -4.15 25.35 -26.31
C MET A 1 -2.84 24.62 -26.15
N HIS A 2 -2.50 24.22 -24.92
CA HIS A 2 -1.31 23.42 -24.62
C HIS A 2 -1.80 22.24 -23.81
N THR A 3 -1.61 21.05 -24.36
CA THR A 3 -2.18 19.81 -23.84
C THR A 3 -1.42 19.40 -22.58
N ASP A 4 -2.12 19.50 -21.44
CA ASP A 4 -1.72 18.94 -20.15
C ASP A 4 -1.79 17.41 -20.23
N ARG A 5 -0.70 16.80 -20.69
CA ARG A 5 -0.60 15.35 -20.98
C ARG A 5 0.43 14.62 -20.13
N ASN A 6 0.86 15.23 -19.02
CA ASN A 6 1.96 14.73 -18.19
C ASN A 6 1.63 14.75 -16.68
N ASN A 7 0.36 14.48 -16.34
CA ASN A 7 -0.08 14.41 -14.93
C ASN A 7 -0.74 13.07 -14.57
N LEU A 8 -0.70 12.07 -15.45
CA LEU A 8 -1.26 10.73 -15.24
C LEU A 8 -0.21 9.66 -14.93
N GLN A 9 1.09 10.01 -14.95
CA GLN A 9 2.19 9.05 -14.78
C GLN A 9 2.72 8.98 -13.33
N VAL A 10 2.41 9.98 -12.48
CA VAL A 10 3.09 10.16 -11.18
C VAL A 10 2.53 9.26 -10.07
N ASP A 11 1.33 8.71 -10.23
CA ASP A 11 0.63 7.99 -9.15
C ASP A 11 0.91 6.47 -9.18
N LEU A 12 0.84 5.84 -10.36
CA LEU A 12 1.05 4.38 -10.53
C LEU A 12 2.45 3.91 -10.12
N GLY A 13 3.48 4.71 -10.40
CA GLY A 13 4.86 4.37 -10.02
C GLY A 13 5.08 4.43 -8.52
N SER A 14 4.40 5.38 -7.85
CA SER A 14 4.48 5.56 -6.40
C SER A 14 3.72 4.46 -5.67
N ASP A 15 2.54 4.08 -6.18
CA ASP A 15 1.73 2.97 -5.66
C ASP A 15 2.47 1.62 -5.73
N LEU A 16 3.04 1.30 -6.89
CA LEU A 16 3.76 0.04 -7.08
C LEU A 16 5.00 -0.03 -6.19
N LEU A 17 5.73 1.08 -6.05
CA LEU A 17 6.87 1.15 -5.14
C LEU A 17 6.43 0.94 -3.68
N LEU A 18 5.31 1.54 -3.27
CA LEU A 18 4.78 1.39 -1.93
C LEU A 18 4.37 -0.06 -1.62
N GLU A 19 3.75 -0.76 -2.57
CA GLU A 19 3.44 -2.19 -2.45
C GLU A 19 4.70 -3.06 -2.32
N VAL A 20 5.72 -2.78 -3.15
CA VAL A 20 6.99 -3.50 -3.15
C VAL A 20 7.75 -3.25 -1.84
N ASP A 21 7.84 -2.01 -1.39
CA ASP A 21 8.46 -1.62 -0.12
C ASP A 21 7.77 -2.32 1.05
N PHE A 22 6.43 -2.28 1.10
CA PHE A 22 5.67 -2.95 2.14
C PHE A 22 5.92 -4.47 2.16
N LYS A 23 5.92 -5.10 0.99
CA LYS A 23 6.20 -6.54 0.86
C LYS A 23 7.59 -6.89 1.36
N TRP A 24 8.61 -6.13 1.00
CA TRP A 24 9.99 -6.38 1.45
C TRP A 24 10.16 -6.14 2.94
N LEU A 25 9.54 -5.08 3.49
CA LEU A 25 9.58 -4.81 4.92
C LEU A 25 8.89 -5.92 5.72
N MET A 26 7.75 -6.43 5.24
CA MET A 26 7.06 -7.59 5.85
C MET A 26 7.88 -8.87 5.73
N ALA A 27 8.55 -9.10 4.60
CA ALA A 27 9.46 -10.22 4.43
C ALA A 27 10.64 -10.14 5.41
N GLY A 28 11.16 -8.94 5.69
CA GLY A 28 12.15 -8.70 6.74
C GLY A 28 11.65 -9.00 8.15
N GLN A 29 10.34 -8.99 8.39
CA GLN A 29 9.70 -9.45 9.63
C GLN A 29 9.36 -10.95 9.64
N GLY A 30 9.62 -11.67 8.54
CA GLY A 30 9.31 -13.09 8.37
C GLY A 30 7.92 -13.40 7.80
N TYR A 31 7.19 -12.41 7.29
CA TYR A 31 5.87 -12.59 6.68
C TYR A 31 5.96 -12.56 5.16
N ALA A 32 5.35 -13.54 4.50
CA ALA A 32 5.18 -13.52 3.04
C ALA A 32 3.85 -12.83 2.69
N VAL A 33 3.94 -11.70 1.97
CA VAL A 33 2.77 -10.95 1.48
C VAL A 33 2.54 -11.24 0.01
N ASP A 34 1.31 -11.60 -0.32
CA ASP A 34 0.82 -11.76 -1.69
C ASP A 34 0.18 -10.44 -2.17
N PRO A 35 0.81 -9.71 -3.11
CA PRO A 35 0.33 -8.40 -3.55
C PRO A 35 -0.99 -8.47 -4.32
N ASP A 36 -1.22 -9.49 -5.14
CA ASP A 36 -2.47 -9.65 -5.90
C ASP A 36 -3.66 -9.83 -4.95
N ARG A 37 -3.43 -10.62 -3.89
CA ARG A 37 -4.41 -10.83 -2.83
C ARG A 37 -4.59 -9.58 -1.96
N MET A 38 -3.52 -8.84 -1.70
CA MET A 38 -3.58 -7.58 -0.94
C MET A 38 -4.42 -6.51 -1.65
N LEU A 39 -4.39 -6.46 -2.98
CA LEU A 39 -5.21 -5.54 -3.76
C LEU A 39 -6.68 -5.99 -3.88
N SER A 40 -6.91 -7.30 -3.98
CA SER A 40 -8.23 -7.87 -4.27
C SER A 40 -9.05 -8.25 -3.03
N ASP A 41 -8.40 -8.61 -1.92
CA ASP A 41 -9.00 -9.08 -0.68
C ASP A 41 -8.74 -8.08 0.45
N ARG A 42 -9.77 -7.30 0.78
CA ARG A 42 -9.71 -6.27 1.82
C ARG A 42 -9.40 -6.85 3.20
N ALA A 43 -9.94 -8.02 3.54
CA ALA A 43 -9.72 -8.62 4.85
C ALA A 43 -8.26 -9.10 5.00
N TYR A 44 -7.69 -9.62 3.91
CA TYR A 44 -6.28 -9.95 3.84
C TYR A 44 -5.40 -8.70 3.99
N ALA A 45 -5.71 -7.63 3.27
CA ALA A 45 -5.00 -6.36 3.38
C ALA A 45 -5.04 -5.79 4.80
N ASP A 46 -6.22 -5.72 5.43
CA ASP A 46 -6.38 -5.25 6.82
C ASP A 46 -5.56 -6.07 7.81
N THR A 47 -5.51 -7.39 7.63
CA THR A 47 -4.69 -8.28 8.48
C THR A 47 -3.20 -7.98 8.34
N CYS A 48 -2.71 -7.86 7.10
CA CYS A 48 -1.31 -7.51 6.84
C CYS A 48 -0.95 -6.14 7.41
N LEU A 49 -1.82 -5.14 7.24
CA LEU A 49 -1.62 -3.79 7.77
C LEU A 49 -1.62 -3.76 9.30
N GLN A 50 -2.50 -4.53 9.95
CA GLN A 50 -2.51 -4.66 11.42
C GLN A 50 -1.23 -5.33 11.93
N CYS A 51 -0.72 -6.36 11.25
CA CYS A 51 0.56 -6.97 11.58
C CYS A 51 1.71 -5.95 11.47
N ALA A 52 1.74 -5.17 10.39
CA ALA A 52 2.73 -4.13 10.17
C ALA A 52 2.71 -3.05 11.26
N GLN A 53 1.52 -2.58 11.66
CA GLN A 53 1.34 -1.60 12.74
C GLN A 53 1.81 -2.10 14.11
N ARG A 54 1.74 -3.41 14.36
CA ARG A 54 2.21 -4.03 15.61
C ARG A 54 3.71 -4.32 15.61
N SER A 55 4.38 -4.19 14.47
CA SER A 55 5.83 -4.35 14.39
C SER A 55 6.56 -3.20 15.12
N ARG A 56 7.83 -3.41 15.48
CA ARG A 56 8.68 -2.34 16.08
C ARG A 56 9.39 -1.49 15.03
N CYS A 57 9.09 -1.68 13.75
CA CYS A 57 9.76 -1.01 12.64
C CYS A 57 8.95 0.20 12.19
N SER A 58 9.44 1.41 12.51
CA SER A 58 8.77 2.66 12.14
C SER A 58 8.53 2.79 10.63
N ALA A 59 9.51 2.44 9.81
CA ALA A 59 9.37 2.45 8.35
C ALA A 59 8.23 1.54 7.86
N LEU A 60 8.01 0.39 8.50
CA LEU A 60 6.91 -0.52 8.16
C LEU A 60 5.56 0.03 8.62
N GLN A 61 5.52 0.71 9.78
CA GLN A 61 4.31 1.40 10.26
C GLN A 61 3.91 2.54 9.32
N ASP A 62 4.85 3.39 8.91
CA ASP A 62 4.63 4.50 7.99
C ASP A 62 4.19 4.00 6.61
N CYS A 63 4.87 2.96 6.10
CA CYS A 63 4.52 2.31 4.84
C CYS A 63 3.10 1.72 4.89
N ALA A 64 2.72 1.06 5.99
CA ALA A 64 1.36 0.55 6.20
C ALA A 64 0.31 1.66 6.20
N LEU A 65 0.59 2.82 6.80
CA LEU A 65 -0.34 3.94 6.82
C LEU A 65 -0.61 4.48 5.40
N ASN A 66 0.47 4.72 4.65
CA ASN A 66 0.37 5.19 3.27
C ASN A 66 -0.36 4.17 2.38
N LEU A 67 -0.03 2.89 2.54
CA LEU A 67 -0.65 1.82 1.76
C LEU A 67 -2.14 1.71 2.05
N ARG A 68 -2.57 1.91 3.31
CA ARG A 68 -3.99 1.94 3.67
C ARG A 68 -4.74 3.09 2.98
N GLN A 69 -4.12 4.26 2.88
CA GLN A 69 -4.72 5.41 2.18
C GLN A 69 -4.86 5.13 0.69
N MET A 70 -3.82 4.58 0.05
CA MET A 70 -3.84 4.17 -1.36
C MET A 70 -4.94 3.12 -1.63
N LEU A 71 -5.04 2.09 -0.80
CA LEU A 71 -6.06 1.04 -0.93
C LEU A 71 -7.48 1.62 -0.77
N ALA A 72 -7.69 2.55 0.17
CA ALA A 72 -8.98 3.22 0.33
C ALA A 72 -9.38 4.04 -0.91
N GLN A 73 -8.41 4.73 -1.53
CA GLN A 73 -8.61 5.48 -2.76
C GLN A 73 -8.93 4.56 -3.95
N LYS A 74 -8.18 3.47 -4.15
CA LYS A 74 -8.42 2.50 -5.24
C LYS A 74 -9.76 1.76 -5.09
N GLN A 75 -10.22 1.52 -3.85
CA GLN A 75 -11.48 0.83 -3.59
C GLN A 75 -12.71 1.76 -3.59
N GLY A 76 -12.54 3.06 -3.83
CA GLY A 76 -13.64 4.02 -3.95
C GLY A 76 -14.48 4.20 -2.68
N LEU A 77 -13.93 3.88 -1.50
CA LEU A 77 -14.65 3.97 -0.24
C LEU A 77 -14.34 5.31 0.46
N PRO A 78 -15.34 6.13 0.85
CA PRO A 78 -15.09 7.33 1.63
C PRO A 78 -14.46 6.96 2.99
N LEU A 79 -13.29 7.52 3.27
CA LEU A 79 -12.65 7.50 4.58
C LEU A 79 -13.50 8.35 5.52
N HIS A 80 -14.30 7.71 6.37
CA HIS A 80 -15.18 8.37 7.33
C HIS A 80 -14.65 8.32 8.76
#